data_AF-A0A7W6CBZ7-F1
#
_entry.id   AF-A0A7W6CBZ7-F1
#
_cell.length_a   1.000
_cell.length_b   1.000
_cell.length_c   1.000
_cell.angle_alpha   90.00
_cell.angle_beta   90.00
_cell.angle_gamma   90.00
#
_symmetry.space_group_name_H-M   'P 1'
#
loop_
_entity.id
_entity.type
_entity.pdbx_description
1 polymer ?
#
loop_
_entity_poly.entity_id
_entity_poly.type
_entity_poly.pdbx_seq_one_letter_code
_entity_poly.pdbx_strand_id
1 'polypeptide(L)'
;MEFTVYGHEIGCGPDVGMHFCMTLENTKVAVREYREALWSLNPGGEPLGTLGVYEITARLPNITTMIDLLNSPDSIFMSCLISKKLVAADIDVS
;
A
#
# COMPACT_ATOMS: atom_id res chain seq x y z
N MET A 1 -19.90 2.19 5.69
CA MET A 1 -19.57 3.02 4.52
C MET A 1 -18.41 2.36 3.80
N GLU A 2 -18.44 2.26 2.48
CA GLU A 2 -17.35 1.72 1.68
C GLU A 2 -16.63 2.85 0.96
N PHE A 3 -15.32 2.71 0.78
CA PHE A 3 -14.50 3.69 0.09
C PHE A 3 -13.42 3.00 -0.72
N THR A 4 -12.97 3.68 -1.77
CA THR A 4 -11.87 3.21 -2.62
C THR A 4 -10.68 4.14 -2.46
N VAL A 5 -9.51 3.55 -2.28
CA VAL A 5 -8.21 4.22 -2.27
C VAL A 5 -7.24 3.47 -3.16
N TYR A 6 -6.11 4.09 -3.45
CA TYR A 6 -5.01 3.48 -4.16
C TYR A 6 -3.83 3.35 -3.22
N GLY A 7 -2.99 2.34 -3.42
CA GLY A 7 -1.77 2.25 -2.63
C GLY A 7 -0.69 1.42 -3.30
N HIS A 8 0.55 1.69 -2.95
CA HIS A 8 1.70 0.95 -3.45
C HIS A 8 2.43 0.24 -2.32
N GLU A 9 3.08 -0.86 -2.67
CA GLU A 9 4.01 -1.56 -1.78
C GLU A 9 5.21 -0.67 -1.45
N ILE A 10 5.67 -0.71 -0.19
CA ILE A 10 6.92 -0.06 0.26
C ILE A 10 8.09 -1.06 0.32
N GLY A 11 7.93 -2.24 -0.27
CA GLY A 11 8.94 -3.29 -0.38
C GLY A 11 8.31 -4.56 -0.94
N CYS A 12 9.14 -5.49 -1.43
CA CYS A 12 8.65 -6.72 -2.07
C CYS A 12 8.36 -7.81 -1.03
N GLY A 13 7.12 -8.34 -1.00
CA GLY A 13 6.75 -9.49 -0.16
C GLY A 13 5.32 -9.46 0.39
N PRO A 14 4.82 -10.58 0.96
CA PRO A 14 3.43 -10.73 1.39
C PRO A 14 3.05 -9.90 2.64
N ASP A 15 4.02 -9.51 3.48
CA ASP A 15 3.79 -8.81 4.76
C ASP A 15 4.24 -7.33 4.73
N VAL A 16 4.40 -6.75 3.54
CA VAL A 16 4.99 -5.42 3.42
C VAL A 16 3.92 -4.32 3.58
N GLY A 17 4.28 -3.27 4.30
CA GLY A 17 3.44 -2.09 4.47
C GLY A 17 3.05 -1.46 3.13
N MET A 18 1.93 -0.76 3.12
CA MET A 18 1.45 -0.03 1.95
C MET A 18 1.41 1.47 2.23
N HIS A 19 1.76 2.26 1.22
CA HIS A 19 1.51 3.69 1.22
C HIS A 19 0.24 3.99 0.42
N PHE A 20 -0.71 4.73 0.99
CA PHE A 20 -2.02 4.97 0.42
C PHE A 20 -2.20 6.40 -0.09
N CYS A 21 -2.90 6.56 -1.21
CA CYS A 21 -3.30 7.84 -1.78
C CYS A 21 -4.77 7.80 -2.24
N MET A 22 -5.35 8.98 -2.43
CA MET A 22 -6.73 9.12 -2.91
C MET A 22 -6.93 8.73 -4.39
N THR A 23 -5.91 8.89 -5.23
CA THR A 23 -6.00 8.67 -6.68
C THR A 23 -4.82 7.85 -7.18
N LEU A 24 -5.02 7.15 -8.30
CA LEU A 24 -3.98 6.38 -8.96
C LEU A 24 -2.79 7.25 -9.37
N GLU A 25 -3.06 8.45 -9.88
CA GLU A 25 -2.04 9.42 -10.27
C GLU A 25 -1.17 9.83 -9.08
N ASN A 26 -1.78 10.12 -7.93
CA ASN A 26 -1.03 10.45 -6.71
C ASN A 26 -0.18 9.27 -6.26
N THR A 27 -0.70 8.05 -6.35
CA THR A 27 0.07 6.84 -6.02
C THR A 27 1.25 6.64 -6.95
N LYS A 28 1.10 6.89 -8.26
CA LYS A 28 2.21 6.81 -9.23
C LYS A 28 3.31 7.84 -8.94
N VAL A 29 2.93 9.03 -8.48
CA VAL A 29 3.91 10.05 -8.05
C VAL A 29 4.63 9.59 -6.77
N ALA A 30 3.87 9.14 -5.77
CA ALA A 30 4.42 8.66 -4.50
C ALA A 30 5.38 7.48 -4.67
N VAL A 31 5.09 6.54 -5.58
CA VAL A 31 6.02 5.43 -5.92
C VAL A 31 7.37 5.98 -6.40
N ARG A 32 7.37 6.95 -7.31
CA ARG A 32 8.62 7.53 -7.84
C ARG A 32 9.40 8.24 -6.76
N GLU A 33 8.74 9.08 -5.98
CA GLU A 33 9.37 9.80 -4.86
C GLU A 33 9.96 8.82 -3.84
N TYR A 34 9.25 7.74 -3.54
CA TYR A 34 9.73 6.68 -2.65
C TYR A 34 11.01 6.02 -3.17
N ARG A 35 11.07 5.70 -4.48
CA ARG A 35 12.27 5.13 -5.12
C ARG A 35 13.44 6.10 -5.13
N GLU A 36 13.22 7.34 -5.52
CA GLU A 36 14.25 8.37 -5.55
C GLU A 36 14.86 8.58 -4.16
N ALA A 37 14.03 8.59 -3.11
CA ALA A 37 14.49 8.66 -1.74
C ALA A 37 15.34 7.44 -1.34
N LEU A 38 14.92 6.23 -1.70
CA LEU A 38 15.67 5.00 -1.39
C LEU A 38 17.01 4.93 -2.10
N TRP A 39 17.07 5.26 -3.38
CA TRP A 39 18.34 5.32 -4.12
C TRP A 39 19.28 6.38 -3.55
N SER A 40 18.74 7.51 -3.11
CA SER A 40 19.55 8.55 -2.45
C SER A 40 20.13 8.08 -1.11
N LEU A 41 19.39 7.25 -0.36
CA LEU A 41 19.82 6.71 0.92
C LEU A 41 20.78 5.52 0.80
N ASN A 42 20.64 4.69 -0.23
CA ASN A 42 21.48 3.52 -0.46
C ASN A 42 21.87 3.38 -1.94
N PRO A 43 22.77 4.25 -2.45
CA PRO A 43 23.24 4.17 -3.82
C PRO A 43 24.06 2.89 -4.02
N GLY A 44 23.48 1.89 -4.67
CA GLY A 44 24.05 0.55 -4.87
C GLY A 44 23.40 -0.56 -4.04
N GLY A 45 22.32 -0.26 -3.32
CA GLY A 45 21.46 -1.27 -2.69
C GLY A 45 20.81 -2.22 -3.69
N GLU A 46 20.31 -3.35 -3.20
CA GLU A 46 19.55 -4.28 -4.04
C GLU A 46 18.31 -3.59 -4.63
N PRO A 47 17.94 -3.91 -5.88
CA PRO A 47 16.71 -3.43 -6.50
C PRO A 47 15.51 -3.80 -5.61
N LEU A 48 14.56 -2.87 -5.44
CA LEU A 48 13.35 -3.12 -4.64
C LEU A 48 12.41 -4.15 -5.29
N GLY A 49 12.76 -4.61 -6.48
CA GLY A 49 11.94 -5.48 -7.31
C GLY A 49 10.78 -4.71 -7.92
N THR A 50 9.80 -5.46 -8.42
CA THR A 50 8.58 -4.87 -8.95
C THR A 50 7.65 -4.51 -7.79
N LEU A 51 7.35 -3.22 -7.63
CA LEU A 51 6.38 -2.77 -6.62
C LEU A 51 4.98 -2.72 -7.24
N GLY A 52 4.04 -3.41 -6.59
CA GLY A 52 2.65 -3.40 -7.00
C GLY A 52 1.93 -2.11 -6.58
N VAL A 53 1.12 -1.56 -7.50
CA VAL A 53 0.14 -0.51 -7.25
C VAL A 53 -1.26 -1.10 -7.31
N TYR A 54 -2.03 -0.89 -6.26
CA TYR A 54 -3.32 -1.52 -6.06
C TYR A 54 -4.44 -0.49 -5.95
N GLU A 55 -5.58 -0.83 -6.53
CA GLU A 55 -6.88 -0.26 -6.18
C GLU A 55 -7.48 -1.10 -5.07
N ILE A 56 -7.91 -0.44 -4.00
CA ILE A 56 -8.36 -1.09 -2.78
C ILE A 56 -9.71 -0.53 -2.38
N THR A 57 -10.70 -1.41 -2.26
CA THR A 57 -11.98 -1.08 -1.64
C THR A 57 -11.98 -1.59 -0.21
N ALA A 58 -12.29 -0.71 0.73
CA ALA A 58 -12.37 -1.02 2.14
C ALA A 58 -13.69 -0.53 2.74
N ARG A 59 -14.11 -1.20 3.81
CA ARG A 59 -15.28 -0.84 4.60
C ARG A 59 -14.83 -0.17 5.89
N LEU A 60 -15.37 1.01 6.16
CA LEU A 60 -15.20 1.67 7.45
C LEU A 60 -15.94 0.85 8.52
N PRO A 61 -15.26 0.34 9.56
CA PRO A 61 -15.92 -0.38 10.63
C PRO A 61 -16.77 0.59 11.47
N ASN A 62 -17.83 0.06 12.07
CA ASN A 62 -18.60 0.82 13.06
C ASN A 62 -17.82 0.90 14.40
N ILE A 63 -18.31 1.68 15.35
CA ILE A 63 -17.63 1.91 16.65
C ILE A 63 -17.38 0.58 17.38
N THR A 64 -18.37 -0.31 17.44
CA THR A 64 -18.23 -1.61 18.12
C THR A 64 -17.14 -2.46 17.47
N THR A 65 -17.18 -2.63 16.15
CA THR A 65 -16.16 -3.37 15.41
C THR A 65 -14.78 -2.72 15.54
N MET A 66 -14.69 -1.39 15.56
CA MET A 66 -13.43 -0.70 15.76
C MET A 66 -12.83 -0.97 17.14
N ILE A 67 -13.66 -0.99 18.19
CA ILE A 67 -13.23 -1.33 19.56
C ILE A 67 -12.67 -2.76 19.60
N ASP A 68 -13.36 -3.71 18.97
CA ASP A 68 -12.90 -5.11 18.92
C ASP A 68 -11.55 -5.22 18.19
N LEU A 69 -11.40 -4.55 17.04
CA LEU A 69 -10.17 -4.57 16.25
C LEU A 69 -8.98 -3.95 17.00
N LEU A 70 -9.19 -2.84 17.70
CA LEU A 70 -8.15 -2.17 18.49
C LEU A 70 -7.63 -3.01 19.66
N ASN A 71 -8.43 -3.96 20.14
CA ASN A 71 -8.05 -4.89 21.22
C ASN A 71 -7.60 -6.26 20.70
N SER A 72 -7.56 -6.45 19.37
CA SER A 72 -7.13 -7.69 18.74
C SER A 72 -5.68 -7.59 18.23
N PRO A 73 -4.99 -8.72 18.03
CA PRO A 73 -3.73 -8.72 17.29
C PRO A 73 -3.92 -8.55 15.77
N ASP A 74 -5.16 -8.47 15.29
CA ASP A 74 -5.45 -8.44 13.85
C ASP A 74 -5.18 -7.06 13.26
N SER A 75 -4.73 -7.04 12.00
CA SER A 75 -4.56 -5.80 11.26
C SER A 75 -5.91 -5.15 10.99
N ILE A 76 -6.08 -3.91 11.45
CA ILE A 76 -7.27 -3.07 11.16
C ILE A 76 -7.48 -2.98 9.65
N PHE A 77 -6.40 -2.77 8.89
CA PHE A 77 -6.49 -2.65 7.44
C PHE A 77 -7.03 -3.94 6.79
N MET A 78 -6.49 -5.10 7.16
CA MET A 78 -6.94 -6.39 6.60
C MET A 78 -8.39 -6.69 6.98
N SER A 79 -8.80 -6.29 8.19
CA SER A 79 -10.18 -6.46 8.67
C SER A 79 -11.18 -5.53 7.97
N CYS A 80 -10.71 -4.42 7.41
CA CYS A 80 -11.53 -3.50 6.62
C CYS A 80 -11.53 -3.83 5.13
N LEU A 81 -10.62 -4.71 4.66
CA LEU A 81 -10.40 -4.97 3.25
C LEU A 81 -11.58 -5.73 2.63
N ILE A 82 -12.19 -5.17 1.58
CA ILE A 82 -13.18 -5.87 0.75
C ILE A 82 -12.50 -6.43 -0.50
N SER A 83 -11.68 -5.62 -1.17
CA SER A 83 -10.98 -6.03 -2.38
C SER A 83 -9.63 -5.33 -2.51
N LYS A 84 -8.67 -6.03 -3.11
CA LYS A 84 -7.35 -5.52 -3.51
C LYS A 84 -7.09 -5.99 -4.93
N LYS A 85 -6.96 -5.04 -5.86
CA LYS A 85 -6.73 -5.33 -7.28
C LYS A 85 -5.45 -4.66 -7.74
N LEU A 86 -4.53 -5.44 -8.32
CA LEU A 86 -3.33 -4.88 -8.95
C LEU A 86 -3.76 -4.10 -10.21
N VAL A 87 -3.43 -2.81 -10.26
CA VAL A 87 -3.80 -1.90 -11.36
C VAL A 87 -2.61 -1.34 -12.10
N ALA A 88 -1.43 -1.34 -11.48
CA ALA A 88 -0.17 -1.10 -12.15
C ALA A 88 0.95 -1.83 -11.40
N ALA A 89 2.05 -2.08 -12.10
CA ALA A 89 3.28 -2.58 -11.53
C ALA A 89 4.40 -1.68 -12.02
N ASP A 90 5.25 -1.21 -11.11
CA ASP A 90 6.41 -0.41 -11.45
C ASP A 90 7.64 -1.32 -11.51
N ILE A 91 8.14 -1.55 -12.73
CA ILE A 91 9.27 -2.44 -12.98
C ILE A 91 10.55 -1.64 -12.70
N ASP A 92 11.42 -2.19 -11.85
CA ASP A 92 12.78 -1.66 -11.70
C ASP A 92 13.53 -1.91 -13.01
N VAL A 93 13.76 -0.87 -13.80
CA VAL A 93 14.67 -0.97 -14.95
C VAL A 93 16.05 -0.63 -14.40
N SER A 94 16.80 -1.69 -14.10
CA SER A 94 18.20 -1.69 -13.70
C SER A 94 19.10 -0.85 -14.60
#